data_AF-A0A146BEW7-F1
#
_entry.id   AF-A0A146BEW7-F1
#
_cell.length_a   1.000
_cell.length_b   1.000
_cell.length_c   1.000
_cell.angle_alpha   90.00
_cell.angle_beta   90.00
_cell.angle_gamma   90.00
#
_symmetry.space_group_name_H-M   'P 1'
#
loop_
_entity.id
_entity.type
_entity.pdbx_description
1 polymer ?
#
loop_
_entity_poly.entity_id
_entity_poly.type
_entity_poly.pdbx_seq_one_letter_code
_entity_poly.pdbx_strand_id
1 'polypeptide(L)' 'MSIPLTFITDDILLSVATSHKCYFKLNREKAKDGQAHYIFFTIETINENQKIYLS' A
#
# COMPACT_ATOMS: atom_id res chain seq x y z
N MET A 1 -14.50 8.27 -11.42
CA MET A 1 -13.35 7.78 -12.19
C MET A 1 -12.56 6.87 -11.26
N SER A 2 -12.54 5.55 -11.49
CA SER A 2 -11.77 4.61 -10.67
C SER A 2 -10.34 4.56 -11.21
N ILE A 3 -9.40 5.13 -10.46
CA ILE A 3 -7.98 4.91 -10.73
C ILE A 3 -7.75 3.39 -10.60
N PRO A 4 -7.07 2.74 -11.56
CA PRO A 4 -6.78 1.32 -11.46
C PRO A 4 -6.02 1.05 -10.15
N LEU A 5 -6.50 0.06 -9.38
CA LEU A 5 -5.96 -0.30 -8.08
C LEU A 5 -4.44 -0.59 -8.16
N THR A 6 -3.98 -1.09 -9.31
CA THR A 6 -2.58 -1.38 -9.63
C THR A 6 -1.68 -0.15 -9.54
N PHE A 7 -2.12 1.01 -10.06
CA PHE A 7 -1.31 2.23 -10.02
C PHE A 7 -1.08 2.77 -8.60
N ILE A 8 -2.12 2.71 -7.77
CA ILE A 8 -2.04 3.20 -6.39
C ILE A 8 -1.17 2.25 -5.56
N THR A 9 -1.21 0.95 -5.85
CA THR A 9 -0.49 -0.06 -5.07
C THR A 9 1.02 0.03 -5.31
N ASP A 10 1.47 0.23 -6.56
CA ASP A 10 2.89 0.31 -6.91
C ASP A 10 3.57 1.56 -6.32
N ASP A 11 2.94 2.73 -6.42
CA ASP A 11 3.48 3.98 -5.88
C ASP A 11 3.53 3.96 -4.34
N ILE A 12 2.55 3.33 -3.70
CA ILE A 12 2.54 3.12 -2.24
C ILE A 12 3.64 2.14 -1.85
N LEU A 13 3.78 1.00 -2.53
CA LEU A 13 4.84 0.02 -2.27
C LEU A 13 6.23 0.66 -2.45
N LEU A 14 6.43 1.43 -3.51
CA LEU A 14 7.67 2.16 -3.77
C LEU A 14 7.94 3.20 -2.68
N SER A 15 6.92 3.95 -2.25
CA SER A 15 7.05 4.92 -1.16
C SER A 15 7.39 4.24 0.18
N VAL A 16 6.78 3.10 0.49
CA VAL A 16 7.06 2.32 1.70
C VAL A 16 8.49 1.76 1.67
N ALA A 17 8.92 1.23 0.51
CA ALA A 17 10.27 0.71 0.32
C ALA A 17 11.36 1.79 0.43
N THR A 18 11.06 3.02 -0.02
CA THR A 18 12.04 4.12 -0.05
C THR A 18 12.07 4.97 1.22
N SER A 19 10.94 5.13 1.91
CA SER A 19 10.81 6.05 3.06
C SER A 19 10.92 5.37 4.43
N HIS A 20 10.98 4.03 4.48
CA HIS A 20 10.90 3.22 5.70
C HIS A 20 9.65 3.53 6.57
N LYS A 21 8.62 4.15 5.98
CA LYS A 21 7.36 4.47 6.65
C LYS A 21 6.26 3.62 6.03
N CYS A 22 5.72 2.70 6.81
CA CYS A 22 4.61 1.85 6.39
C CYS A 22 3.26 2.57 6.57
N TYR A 23 3.18 3.84 6.17
CA TYR A 23 1.92 4.60 6.22
C TYR A 23 1.83 5.61 5.09
N PHE A 24 0.63 5.80 4.58
CA PHE A 24 0.29 6.84 3.63
C PHE A 24 -0.53 7.93 4.32
N LYS A 25 -0.14 9.19 4.11
CA LYS A 25 -0.88 10.35 4.62
C LYS A 25 -1.64 11.03 3.47
N LEU A 26 -2.96 11.00 3.54
CA LEU A 26 -3.80 11.86 2.71
C LEU A 26 -3.96 13.21 3.41
N ASN A 27 -3.36 14.25 2.85
CA ASN A 27 -3.50 15.60 3.39
C ASN A 27 -4.95 16.08 3.28
N ARG A 28 -5.41 16.85 4.28
CA ARG A 28 -6.76 17.42 4.36
C ARG A 28 -7.21 18.15 3.10
N GLU A 29 -6.29 18.82 2.41
CA GLU A 29 -6.53 19.60 1.19
C GLU A 29 -6.88 18.72 -0.01
N LYS A 30 -6.50 17.45 0.04
CA LYS A 30 -6.77 16.43 -0.99
C LYS A 30 -7.88 15.47 -0.57
N ALA A 31 -8.32 15.53 0.69
CA ALA A 31 -9.38 14.70 1.22
C ALA A 31 -10.75 15.35 0.97
N LYS A 32 -11.70 14.54 0.53
CA LYS A 32 -13.05 15.02 0.20
C LYS A 32 -13.82 15.54 1.42
N ASP A 33 -13.52 15.01 2.60
CA ASP A 33 -14.11 15.40 3.88
C ASP A 33 -13.33 16.52 4.60
N GLY A 34 -12.25 17.02 4.00
CA GLY A 34 -11.43 18.07 4.58
C GLY A 34 -10.61 17.65 5.79
N GLN A 35 -10.44 16.34 6.03
CA GLN A 35 -9.67 15.81 7.16
C GLN A 35 -8.39 15.12 6.70
N ALA A 36 -7.36 15.14 7.54
CA ALA A 36 -6.16 14.38 7.26
C ALA A 36 -6.38 12.90 7.62
N HIS A 37 -6.10 12.00 6.67
CA HIS A 37 -6.23 10.56 6.89
C HIS A 37 -4.87 9.89 6.89
N TYR A 38 -4.66 8.99 7.85
CA TYR A 38 -3.47 8.17 7.95
C TYR A 38 -3.87 6.72 7.71
N ILE A 39 -3.33 6.15 6.64
CA ILE A 39 -3.56 4.75 6.27
C ILE A 39 -2.28 4.00 6.61
N PHE A 40 -2.35 3.08 7.56
CA PHE A 40 -1.22 2.27 8.00
C PHE A 40 -1.24 0.93 7.27
N PHE A 41 -0.07 0.44 6.90
CA PHE A 41 0.13 -0.85 6.25
C PHE A 41 1.03 -1.71 7.13
N THR A 42 0.68 -2.99 7.25
CA THR A 42 1.56 -4.01 7.83
C THR A 42 2.22 -4.75 6.68
N ILE A 43 3.55 -4.85 6.71
CA ILE A 43 4.30 -5.68 5.76
C ILE A 43 4.42 -7.06 6.40
N GLU A 44 3.85 -8.07 5.76
CA GLU A 44 4.01 -9.47 6.15
C GLU A 44 4.87 -10.17 5.11
N THR A 45 6.03 -10.69 5.53
CA THR A 45 6.81 -11.60 4.69
C THR A 45 6.13 -12.96 4.74
N ILE A 46 5.41 -13.30 3.67
CA ILE A 46 4.87 -14.64 3.50
C ILE A 46 6.07 -15.54 3.19
N ASN A 47 6.42 -16.44 4.11
CA ASN A 47 7.36 -17.52 3.79
C ASN A 47 6.77 -18.29 2.61
N GLU A 48 7.54 -18.43 1.53
CA GLU A 48 7.10 -19.03 0.28
C GLU A 48 6.30 -20.33 0.55
N ASN A 49 5.11 -20.41 -0.05
CA ASN A 49 4.30 -21.62 -0.01
C ASN A 49 5.16 -22.82 -0.40
N GLN A 50 5.08 -23.91 0.37
CA GLN A 50 5.71 -25.18 0.04
C GLN A 50 5.43 -25.50 -1.43
N LYS A 51 6.49 -25.63 -2.23
CA LYS A 51 6.41 -26.00 -3.65
C LYS A 51 5.42 -27.14 -3.82
N ILE A 52 4.25 -26.86 -4.38
CA ILE A 52 3.28 -27.89 -4.73
C ILE A 52 3.83 -28.56 -5.98
N TYR A 53 4.45 -29.73 -5.79
CA TYR A 53 4.78 -30.62 -6.90
C TYR A 53 3.48 -31.28 -7.36
N LEU A 54 3.06 -30.98 -8.59
CA LEU A 54 1.98 -31.71 -9.26
C LEU A 54 2.58 -33.04 -9.75
N SER A 55 2.14 -34.15 -9.15
CA SER A 55 2.41 -35.52 -9.58
C SER A 55 1.50 -35.94 -10.72
#